data_AF-A0A3T0Y236-F1
#
_entry.id   AF-A0A3T0Y236-F1
#
_cell.length_a   1.000
_cell.length_b   1.000
_cell.length_c   1.000
_cell.angle_alpha   90.00
_cell.angle_beta   90.00
_cell.angle_gamma   90.00
#
_symmetry.space_group_name_H-M   'P 1'
#
loop_
_entity.id
_entity.type
_entity.pdbx_description
1 polymer ?
#
loop_
_entity_poly.entity_id
_entity_poly.type
_entity_poly.pdbx_seq_one_letter_code
_entity_poly.pdbx_strand_id
1 'polypeptide(L)'
;MSTFSGLNTAYSGLAAARAGLDVIGQNIANATTQGYTRQRLETSAAAPVRPTMFTSGTRAGEGVLVEGIARLNDVHLEARVRITAGAAGYTAVRAQAYSALEGSLGEPGTHGVSASLQDFWAGWQELSNHPEKDASASSLLSAAGELTARVSAGYRAVEDQWASLRSSAGTLVTEVNDAAMQIADLNRQIRSAVASGTSANQLLDRRTTLTATLAGLTGATVRENADGTADVLLAGNALVSGTTARALQVTGPARLDGPGTVRVEWAHRPGASAGVESGELAATLSLLAPADAGGALAQAAAGYDAFAAKLADQVNTLHSGAGKGPFFAYQPNRAAASLTVLPARLGDLAAGAPGAGAYDGSVADAISGIGTGTGSPMPPGPPSSPTSALRHGRNCRATRSPRCRRPPRCSSSSAPAP
;
A
#
# COMPACT_ATOMS: atom_id res chain seq x y z
N MET A 1 61.58 -1.28 -41.29
CA MET A 1 60.29 -1.78 -40.79
C MET A 1 59.91 -3.00 -41.61
N SER A 2 59.57 -4.13 -40.99
CA SER A 2 59.16 -5.34 -41.73
C SER A 2 57.76 -5.12 -42.32
N THR A 3 57.54 -5.46 -43.59
CA THR A 3 56.24 -5.38 -44.29
C THR A 3 55.12 -6.13 -43.55
N PHE A 4 55.46 -7.15 -42.76
CA PHE A 4 54.52 -7.91 -41.94
C PHE A 4 54.00 -7.14 -40.71
N SER A 5 54.75 -6.18 -40.18
CA SER A 5 54.33 -5.39 -39.01
C SER A 5 53.19 -4.43 -39.33
N GLY A 6 53.21 -3.82 -40.52
CA GLY A 6 52.09 -2.98 -41.00
C GLY A 6 50.82 -3.78 -41.26
N LEU A 7 50.94 -4.98 -41.82
CA LEU A 7 49.81 -5.89 -42.04
C LEU A 7 49.19 -6.38 -40.71
N ASN A 8 50.01 -6.71 -39.71
CA ASN A 8 49.52 -7.11 -38.39
C ASN A 8 48.79 -5.96 -37.66
N THR A 9 49.31 -4.73 -37.81
CA THR A 9 48.66 -3.51 -37.28
C THR A 9 47.31 -3.26 -37.96
N ALA A 10 47.25 -3.39 -39.29
CA ALA A 10 46.00 -3.24 -40.03
C ALA A 10 44.97 -4.34 -39.69
N TYR A 11 45.41 -5.59 -39.53
CA TYR A 11 44.57 -6.72 -39.14
C TYR A 11 43.98 -6.53 -37.73
N SER A 12 44.82 -6.22 -36.75
CA SER A 12 44.37 -5.98 -35.37
C SER A 12 43.42 -4.79 -35.26
N GLY A 13 43.69 -3.70 -35.99
CA GLY A 13 42.78 -2.56 -36.10
C GLY A 13 41.41 -2.92 -36.71
N LEU A 14 41.39 -3.69 -37.79
CA LEU A 14 40.14 -4.13 -38.43
C LEU A 14 39.35 -5.10 -37.52
N ALA A 15 40.04 -6.01 -36.83
CA ALA A 15 39.43 -6.94 -35.88
C ALA A 15 38.77 -6.18 -34.71
N ALA A 16 39.46 -5.19 -34.14
CA ALA A 16 38.91 -4.32 -33.10
C ALA A 16 37.71 -3.52 -33.61
N ALA A 17 37.79 -2.95 -34.82
CA ALA A 17 36.69 -2.22 -35.42
C ALA A 17 35.45 -3.10 -35.65
N ARG A 18 35.63 -4.34 -36.14
CA ARG A 18 34.54 -5.32 -36.30
C ARG A 18 33.90 -5.66 -34.95
N ALA A 19 34.69 -5.95 -33.92
CA ALA A 19 34.17 -6.20 -32.58
C ALA A 19 33.40 -4.98 -32.03
N GLY A 20 33.86 -3.76 -32.35
CA GLY A 20 33.15 -2.53 -32.00
C GLY A 20 31.78 -2.42 -32.68
N LEU A 21 31.70 -2.76 -33.96
CA LEU A 21 30.42 -2.80 -34.70
C LEU A 21 29.47 -3.87 -34.15
N ASP A 22 29.98 -5.03 -33.76
CA ASP A 22 29.18 -6.09 -33.13
C ASP A 22 28.60 -5.61 -31.78
N VAL A 23 29.40 -4.94 -30.95
CA VAL A 23 28.94 -4.33 -29.68
C VAL A 23 27.90 -3.23 -29.93
N ILE A 24 28.08 -2.40 -30.96
CA ILE A 24 27.09 -1.39 -31.35
C ILE A 24 25.78 -2.06 -31.79
N GLY A 25 25.86 -3.10 -32.62
CA GLY A 25 24.70 -3.89 -33.04
C GLY A 25 23.95 -4.49 -31.87
N GLN A 26 24.68 -5.08 -30.91
CA GLN A 26 24.09 -5.63 -29.69
C GLN A 26 23.38 -4.56 -28.85
N ASN A 27 24.01 -3.39 -28.69
CA ASN A 27 23.42 -2.26 -27.95
C ASN A 27 22.14 -1.76 -28.62
N ILE A 28 22.12 -1.63 -29.95
CA ILE A 28 20.94 -1.17 -30.70
C ILE A 28 19.82 -2.21 -30.59
N ALA A 29 20.13 -3.49 -30.80
CA ALA A 29 19.15 -4.56 -30.75
C ALA A 29 18.50 -4.71 -29.36
N ASN A 30 19.21 -4.35 -28.29
CA ASN A 30 18.74 -4.49 -26.91
C ASN A 30 18.42 -3.13 -26.24
N ALA A 31 18.36 -2.04 -27.00
CA ALA A 31 18.13 -0.71 -26.46
C ALA A 31 16.80 -0.60 -25.67
N THR A 32 15.80 -1.40 -26.05
CA THR A 32 14.49 -1.47 -25.39
C THR A 32 14.33 -2.67 -24.45
N THR A 33 15.35 -3.51 -24.32
CA THR A 33 15.31 -4.67 -23.42
C THR A 33 15.47 -4.20 -21.98
N GLN A 34 14.46 -4.45 -21.14
CA GLN A 34 14.50 -4.05 -19.74
C GLN A 34 15.71 -4.67 -19.02
N GLY A 35 16.44 -3.83 -18.28
CA GLY A 35 17.61 -4.25 -17.50
C GLY A 35 18.89 -4.40 -18.32
N TYR A 36 18.87 -4.18 -19.64
CA TYR A 36 20.07 -4.17 -20.45
C TYR A 36 20.96 -2.97 -20.12
N THR A 37 22.25 -3.20 -19.91
CA THR A 37 23.22 -2.12 -19.74
C THR A 37 24.04 -1.93 -21.00
N ARG A 38 24.26 -0.68 -21.41
CA ARG A 38 25.11 -0.35 -22.56
C ARG A 38 26.52 -0.91 -22.35
N GLN A 39 27.03 -1.55 -23.39
CA GLN A 39 28.36 -2.15 -23.40
C GLN A 39 29.33 -1.33 -24.25
N ARG A 40 30.60 -1.25 -23.81
CA ARG A 40 31.69 -0.55 -24.50
C ARG A 40 32.86 -1.50 -24.72
N LEU A 41 33.38 -1.53 -25.95
CA LEU A 41 34.63 -2.20 -26.24
C LEU A 41 35.78 -1.41 -25.62
N GLU A 42 36.58 -2.06 -24.78
CA GLU A 42 37.84 -1.50 -24.28
C GLU A 42 38.98 -1.97 -25.17
N THR A 43 39.80 -1.03 -25.59
CA THR A 43 40.95 -1.29 -26.46
C THR A 43 42.18 -0.59 -25.94
N SER A 44 43.34 -1.25 -25.97
CA SER A 44 44.62 -0.66 -25.63
C SER A 44 45.63 -0.82 -26.75
N ALA A 45 46.65 0.03 -26.73
CA ALA A 45 47.76 -0.07 -27.65
C ALA A 45 48.59 -1.33 -27.33
N ALA A 46 48.89 -2.13 -28.35
CA ALA A 46 49.80 -3.27 -28.21
C ALA A 46 51.19 -2.77 -27.82
N ALA A 47 51.67 -3.20 -26.66
CA ALA A 47 52.97 -2.78 -26.15
C ALA A 47 54.10 -3.20 -27.11
N PRO A 48 55.08 -2.33 -27.38
CA PRO A 48 56.22 -2.71 -28.21
C PRO A 48 57.02 -3.83 -27.55
N VAL A 49 57.46 -4.81 -28.33
CA VAL A 49 58.34 -5.89 -27.87
C VAL A 49 59.57 -5.27 -27.17
N ARG A 50 59.82 -5.66 -25.92
CA ARG A 50 60.94 -5.14 -25.12
C ARG A 50 62.25 -5.29 -25.91
N PRO A 51 63.12 -4.25 -25.94
CA PRO A 51 64.40 -4.36 -26.61
C PRO A 51 65.23 -5.47 -25.95
N THR A 52 65.65 -6.46 -26.74
CA THR A 52 66.63 -7.48 -26.34
C THR A 52 68.05 -6.96 -26.56
N MET A 53 69.09 -7.64 -26.01
CA MET A 53 70.50 -7.22 -26.16
C MET A 53 70.96 -7.04 -27.62
N PHE A 54 70.22 -7.57 -28.59
CA PHE A 54 70.52 -7.49 -30.02
C PHE A 54 69.60 -6.52 -30.80
N THR A 55 68.72 -5.78 -30.12
CA THR A 55 67.80 -4.83 -30.76
C THR A 55 67.93 -3.44 -30.15
N SER A 56 68.44 -2.48 -30.91
CA SER A 56 68.44 -1.05 -30.55
C SER A 56 67.31 -0.32 -31.29
N GLY A 57 66.63 0.60 -30.59
CA GLY A 57 65.62 1.50 -31.14
C GLY A 57 64.22 1.38 -30.51
N THR A 58 63.59 2.53 -30.25
CA THR A 58 62.16 2.65 -29.94
C THR A 58 61.34 2.22 -31.15
N ARG A 59 60.55 1.15 -31.02
CA ARG A 59 59.62 0.70 -32.06
C ARG A 59 58.24 1.33 -31.83
N ALA A 60 57.59 1.75 -32.92
CA ALA A 60 56.18 2.15 -32.89
C ALA A 60 55.30 0.95 -32.47
N GLY A 61 54.19 1.21 -31.76
CA GLY A 61 53.31 0.16 -31.20
C GLY A 61 52.79 -0.82 -32.24
N GLU A 62 52.56 -2.08 -31.84
CA GLU A 62 52.26 -3.21 -32.75
C GLU A 62 50.77 -3.38 -33.08
N GLY A 63 49.99 -2.30 -33.06
CA GLY A 63 48.55 -2.29 -33.30
C GLY A 63 47.71 -2.16 -32.03
N VAL A 64 46.51 -2.74 -32.06
CA VAL A 64 45.48 -2.58 -31.01
C VAL A 64 45.08 -3.94 -30.43
N LEU A 65 44.97 -4.01 -29.11
CA LEU A 65 44.44 -5.15 -28.38
C LEU A 65 43.01 -4.84 -27.93
N VAL A 66 42.12 -5.83 -28.05
CA VAL A 66 40.80 -5.79 -27.41
C VAL A 66 40.97 -6.32 -26.00
N GLU A 67 40.80 -5.47 -25.00
CA GLU A 67 40.93 -5.84 -23.58
C GLU A 67 39.68 -6.55 -23.07
N GLY A 68 38.52 -6.15 -23.58
CA GLY A 68 37.25 -6.74 -23.22
C GLY A 68 36.07 -5.86 -23.58
N ILE A 69 34.90 -6.26 -23.08
CA ILE A 69 33.66 -5.51 -23.24
C ILE A 69 33.23 -5.08 -21.84
N ALA A 70 33.40 -3.80 -21.52
CA ALA A 70 33.00 -3.21 -20.26
C ALA A 70 31.50 -2.90 -20.25
N ARG A 71 30.88 -3.03 -19.09
CA ARG A 71 29.50 -2.63 -18.84
C ARG A 71 29.49 -1.19 -18.33
N LEU A 72 28.68 -0.32 -18.93
CA LEU A 72 28.56 1.09 -18.54
C LEU A 72 27.39 1.28 -17.57
N ASN A 73 27.59 0.86 -16.31
CA ASN A 73 26.62 1.10 -15.25
C ASN A 73 27.11 2.15 -14.23
N ASP A 74 26.16 2.72 -13.51
CA ASP A 74 26.42 3.58 -12.35
C ASP A 74 25.88 2.92 -11.09
N VAL A 75 26.80 2.46 -10.24
CA VAL A 75 26.49 1.75 -8.99
C VAL A 75 25.67 2.57 -8.01
N HIS A 76 25.78 3.91 -8.03
CA HIS A 76 25.01 4.78 -7.16
C HIS A 76 23.58 4.93 -7.66
N LEU A 77 23.38 5.05 -8.98
CA LEU A 77 22.05 5.07 -9.58
C LEU A 77 21.34 3.74 -9.37
N GLU A 78 22.01 2.61 -9.56
CA GLU A 78 21.44 1.29 -9.29
C GLU A 78 21.03 1.11 -7.82
N ALA A 79 21.87 1.56 -6.88
CA ALA A 79 21.53 1.55 -5.46
C ALA A 79 20.29 2.41 -5.17
N ARG A 80 20.21 3.60 -5.78
CA ARG A 80 19.06 4.49 -5.63
C ARG A 80 17.78 3.87 -6.20
N VAL A 81 17.85 3.23 -7.37
CA VAL A 81 16.72 2.50 -7.97
C VAL A 81 16.18 1.46 -7.00
N ARG A 82 17.04 0.62 -6.40
CA ARG A 82 16.63 -0.40 -5.43
C ARG A 82 15.92 0.19 -4.21
N ILE A 83 16.48 1.25 -3.62
CA ILE A 83 15.87 1.93 -2.46
C ILE A 83 14.50 2.52 -2.83
N THR A 84 14.41 3.21 -3.96
CA THR A 84 13.15 3.82 -4.40
C THR A 84 12.12 2.79 -4.82
N ALA A 85 12.53 1.65 -5.38
CA ALA A 85 11.64 0.55 -5.74
C ALA A 85 10.99 -0.05 -4.48
N GLY A 86 11.76 -0.24 -3.40
CA GLY A 86 11.22 -0.70 -2.13
C GLY A 86 10.20 0.27 -1.52
N ALA A 87 10.48 1.58 -1.54
CA ALA A 87 9.55 2.60 -1.06
C ALA A 87 8.28 2.71 -1.93
N ALA A 88 8.43 2.62 -3.25
CA ALA A 88 7.32 2.63 -4.19
C ALA A 88 6.42 1.38 -4.01
N GLY A 89 7.00 0.19 -3.90
CA GLY A 89 6.26 -1.05 -3.63
C GLY A 89 5.48 -0.98 -2.31
N TYR A 90 6.12 -0.46 -1.25
CA TYR A 90 5.47 -0.28 0.04
C TYR A 90 4.24 0.65 -0.03
N THR A 91 4.40 1.82 -0.64
CA THR A 91 3.33 2.81 -0.73
C THR A 91 2.21 2.39 -1.69
N ALA A 92 2.54 1.71 -2.79
CA ALA A 92 1.56 1.20 -3.75
C ALA A 92 0.61 0.18 -3.11
N VAL A 93 1.14 -0.81 -2.39
CA VAL A 93 0.31 -1.82 -1.71
C VAL A 93 -0.60 -1.20 -0.66
N ARG A 94 -0.09 -0.24 0.13
CA ARG A 94 -0.92 0.49 1.11
C ARG A 94 -2.01 1.31 0.45
N ALA A 95 -1.70 2.04 -0.63
CA ALA A 95 -2.68 2.84 -1.35
C ALA A 95 -3.81 1.97 -1.92
N GLN A 96 -3.47 0.83 -2.52
CA GLN A 96 -4.46 -0.14 -3.02
C GLN A 96 -5.35 -0.67 -1.88
N ALA A 97 -4.75 -1.03 -0.74
CA ALA A 97 -5.50 -1.52 0.40
C ALA A 97 -6.43 -0.47 1.01
N TYR A 98 -5.97 0.79 1.15
CA TYR A 98 -6.83 1.88 1.63
C TYR A 98 -7.96 2.19 0.65
N SER A 99 -7.68 2.19 -0.66
CA SER A 99 -8.72 2.42 -1.67
C SER A 99 -9.80 1.34 -1.64
N ALA A 100 -9.42 0.06 -1.45
CA ALA A 100 -10.40 -1.02 -1.28
C ALA A 100 -11.23 -0.85 0.01
N LEU A 101 -10.61 -0.39 1.09
CA LEU A 101 -11.30 -0.11 2.36
C LEU A 101 -12.25 1.09 2.25
N GLU A 102 -11.85 2.17 1.59
CA GLU A 102 -12.71 3.33 1.29
C GLU A 102 -13.91 2.91 0.44
N GLY A 103 -13.67 2.07 -0.57
CA GLY A 103 -14.72 1.52 -1.43
C GLY A 103 -15.73 0.66 -0.67
N SER A 104 -15.30 -0.08 0.35
CA SER A 104 -16.20 -0.92 1.16
C SER A 104 -17.08 -0.12 2.12
N LEU A 105 -16.58 1.03 2.60
CA LEU A 105 -17.36 1.96 3.44
C LEU A 105 -18.51 2.61 2.65
N GLY A 106 -18.27 2.97 1.39
CA GLY A 106 -19.30 3.58 0.53
C GLY A 106 -19.80 4.94 1.05
N GLU A 107 -18.93 5.67 1.74
CA GLU A 107 -19.23 6.96 2.38
C GLU A 107 -18.44 8.10 1.72
N PRO A 108 -19.05 9.28 1.48
CA PRO A 108 -20.49 9.57 1.64
C PRO A 108 -21.33 8.94 0.51
N GLY A 109 -22.55 8.50 0.81
CA GLY A 109 -23.45 7.96 -0.22
C GLY A 109 -24.84 7.56 0.30
N THR A 110 -25.80 7.37 -0.62
CA THR A 110 -27.18 6.97 -0.28
C THR A 110 -27.32 5.52 0.19
N HIS A 111 -26.25 4.73 0.05
CA HIS A 111 -26.19 3.33 0.49
C HIS A 111 -25.11 3.14 1.56
N GLY A 112 -24.61 4.21 2.19
CA GLY A 112 -23.63 4.15 3.27
C GLY A 112 -24.26 3.76 4.61
N VAL A 113 -23.44 3.34 5.58
CA VAL A 113 -23.90 3.04 6.94
C VAL A 113 -24.60 4.24 7.59
N SER A 114 -24.15 5.46 7.27
CA SER A 114 -24.72 6.70 7.78
C SER A 114 -26.14 6.94 7.28
N ALA A 115 -26.43 6.60 6.01
CA ALA A 115 -27.76 6.71 5.44
C ALA A 115 -28.72 5.68 6.07
N SER A 116 -28.32 4.40 6.15
CA SER A 116 -29.10 3.35 6.80
C SER A 116 -29.35 3.66 8.29
N LEU A 117 -28.40 4.32 8.95
CA LEU A 117 -28.55 4.75 10.34
C LEU A 117 -29.57 5.90 10.47
N GLN A 118 -29.60 6.85 9.53
CA GLN A 118 -30.63 7.89 9.50
C GLN A 118 -32.02 7.30 9.30
N ASP A 119 -32.18 6.35 8.38
CA ASP A 119 -33.46 5.66 8.14
C ASP A 119 -33.92 4.87 9.37
N PHE A 120 -32.99 4.24 10.09
CA PHE A 120 -33.27 3.56 11.35
C PHE A 120 -33.81 4.51 12.41
N TRP A 121 -33.19 5.67 12.62
CA TRP A 121 -33.68 6.67 13.57
C TRP A 121 -35.01 7.30 13.13
N ALA A 122 -35.20 7.53 11.83
CA ALA A 122 -36.47 7.98 11.28
C ALA A 122 -37.59 6.95 11.53
N GLY A 123 -37.29 5.65 11.42
CA GLY A 123 -38.21 4.58 11.77
C GLY A 123 -38.63 4.61 13.24
N TRP A 124 -37.71 4.92 14.16
CA TRP A 124 -38.05 5.11 15.58
C TRP A 124 -38.93 6.34 15.81
N GLN A 125 -38.66 7.45 15.11
CA GLN A 125 -39.50 8.65 15.18
C GLN A 125 -40.91 8.39 14.65
N GLU A 126 -41.03 7.65 13.56
CA GLU A 126 -42.33 7.27 12.99
C GLU A 126 -43.12 6.37 13.94
N LEU A 127 -42.44 5.43 14.61
CA LEU A 127 -43.05 4.61 15.65
C LEU A 127 -43.47 5.44 16.88
N SER A 128 -42.74 6.51 17.24
CA SER A 128 -43.13 7.37 18.36
C SER A 128 -44.41 8.17 18.05
N ASN A 129 -44.59 8.59 16.80
CA ASN A 129 -45.79 9.31 16.36
C ASN A 129 -47.02 8.39 16.21
N HIS A 130 -46.80 7.12 15.85
CA HIS A 130 -47.84 6.15 15.56
C HIS A 130 -47.56 4.77 16.19
N PRO A 131 -47.49 4.69 17.54
CA PRO A 131 -47.10 3.48 18.27
C PRO A 131 -48.13 2.35 18.15
N GLU A 132 -49.36 2.64 17.72
CA GLU A 132 -50.43 1.66 17.52
C GLU A 132 -50.43 1.00 16.14
N LYS A 133 -49.64 1.51 15.17
CA LYS A 133 -49.69 1.06 13.77
C LYS A 133 -48.64 0.01 13.46
N ASP A 134 -49.08 -1.16 13.00
CA ASP A 134 -48.20 -2.22 12.49
C ASP A 134 -47.33 -1.75 11.30
N ALA A 135 -47.81 -0.80 10.50
CA ALA A 135 -47.06 -0.24 9.38
C ALA A 135 -45.79 0.49 9.84
N SER A 136 -45.89 1.28 10.92
CA SER A 136 -44.76 2.03 11.49
C SER A 136 -43.72 1.07 12.09
N ALA A 137 -44.17 0.04 12.81
CA ALA A 137 -43.30 -1.04 13.29
C ALA A 137 -42.60 -1.78 12.14
N SER A 138 -43.34 -2.13 11.08
CA SER A 138 -42.78 -2.84 9.93
C SER A 138 -41.69 -2.01 9.24
N SER A 139 -41.93 -0.71 9.06
CA SER A 139 -40.94 0.20 8.49
C SER A 139 -39.65 0.28 9.32
N LEU A 140 -39.77 0.38 10.65
CA LEU A 140 -38.62 0.38 11.56
C LEU A 140 -37.83 -0.93 11.47
N LEU A 141 -38.51 -2.08 11.51
CA LEU A 141 -37.86 -3.39 11.45
C LEU A 141 -37.13 -3.60 10.12
N SER A 142 -37.70 -3.14 9.00
CA SER A 142 -37.02 -3.13 7.70
C SER A 142 -35.77 -2.25 7.71
N ALA A 143 -35.85 -1.03 8.23
CA ALA A 143 -34.70 -0.13 8.33
C ALA A 143 -33.59 -0.68 9.25
N ALA A 144 -33.98 -1.31 10.37
CA ALA A 144 -33.05 -1.98 11.27
C ALA A 144 -32.37 -3.17 10.58
N GLY A 145 -33.13 -3.99 9.86
CA GLY A 145 -32.60 -5.11 9.07
C GLY A 145 -31.55 -4.65 8.06
N GLU A 146 -31.86 -3.61 7.28
CA GLU A 146 -30.92 -3.02 6.30
C GLU A 146 -29.65 -2.50 6.97
N LEU A 147 -29.78 -1.77 8.08
CA LEU A 147 -28.62 -1.29 8.84
C LEU A 147 -27.72 -2.43 9.33
N THR A 148 -28.30 -3.48 9.93
CA THR A 148 -27.51 -4.64 10.40
C THR A 148 -26.83 -5.38 9.24
N ALA A 149 -27.52 -5.55 8.11
CA ALA A 149 -26.96 -6.16 6.92
C ALA A 149 -25.79 -5.34 6.37
N ARG A 150 -25.92 -4.01 6.35
CA ARG A 150 -24.88 -3.10 5.86
C ARG A 150 -23.63 -3.12 6.73
N VAL A 151 -23.79 -3.07 8.06
CA VAL A 151 -22.70 -3.17 9.03
C VAL A 151 -21.97 -4.51 8.91
N SER A 152 -22.73 -5.62 8.82
CA SER A 152 -22.16 -6.96 8.65
C SER A 152 -21.43 -7.10 7.32
N ALA A 153 -21.97 -6.55 6.22
CA ALA A 153 -21.33 -6.56 4.91
C ALA A 153 -20.02 -5.77 4.90
N GLY A 154 -19.98 -4.57 5.51
CA GLY A 154 -18.78 -3.76 5.64
C GLY A 154 -17.67 -4.48 6.42
N TYR A 155 -18.03 -5.10 7.55
CA TYR A 155 -17.08 -5.90 8.33
C TYR A 155 -16.55 -7.13 7.55
N ARG A 156 -17.43 -7.87 6.85
CA ARG A 156 -17.02 -9.02 6.02
C ARG A 156 -16.08 -8.61 4.88
N ALA A 157 -16.31 -7.45 4.25
CA ALA A 157 -15.41 -6.93 3.23
C ALA A 157 -13.99 -6.69 3.77
N VAL A 158 -13.86 -6.24 5.02
CA VAL A 158 -12.56 -6.11 5.71
C VAL A 158 -11.93 -7.48 5.97
N GLU A 159 -12.70 -8.48 6.42
CA GLU A 159 -12.21 -9.85 6.62
C GLU A 159 -11.71 -10.47 5.31
N ASP A 160 -12.47 -10.32 4.23
CA ASP A 160 -12.12 -10.83 2.90
C ASP A 160 -10.85 -10.16 2.37
N GLN A 161 -10.75 -8.84 2.54
CA GLN A 161 -9.55 -8.10 2.17
C GLN A 161 -8.32 -8.55 2.98
N TRP A 162 -8.48 -8.76 4.28
CA TRP A 162 -7.40 -9.27 5.14
C TRP A 162 -6.98 -10.68 4.70
N ALA A 163 -7.92 -11.57 4.41
CA ALA A 163 -7.64 -12.93 3.95
C ALA A 163 -6.93 -12.94 2.59
N SER A 164 -7.34 -12.05 1.67
CA SER A 164 -6.69 -11.84 0.38
C SER A 164 -5.23 -11.40 0.55
N LEU A 165 -4.98 -10.36 1.35
CA LEU A 165 -3.61 -9.89 1.64
C LEU A 165 -2.77 -10.95 2.36
N ARG A 166 -3.39 -11.75 3.23
CA ARG A 166 -2.70 -12.88 3.89
C ARG A 166 -2.25 -13.94 2.90
N SER A 167 -3.06 -14.22 1.87
CA SER A 167 -2.68 -15.11 0.77
C SER A 167 -1.57 -14.47 -0.08
N SER A 168 -1.72 -13.19 -0.45
CA SER A 168 -0.70 -12.44 -1.19
C SER A 168 0.66 -12.43 -0.49
N ALA A 169 0.71 -12.31 0.85
CA ALA A 169 1.95 -12.41 1.60
C ALA A 169 2.68 -13.75 1.36
N GLY A 170 1.93 -14.85 1.24
CA GLY A 170 2.46 -16.17 0.90
C GLY A 170 3.05 -16.21 -0.51
N THR A 171 2.32 -15.67 -1.49
CA THR A 171 2.80 -15.55 -2.88
C THR A 171 4.06 -14.70 -2.98
N LEU A 172 4.08 -13.53 -2.34
CA LEU A 172 5.25 -12.64 -2.30
C LEU A 172 6.47 -13.34 -1.70
N VAL A 173 6.31 -14.13 -0.64
CA VAL A 173 7.42 -14.91 -0.07
C VAL A 173 7.92 -15.98 -1.04
N THR A 174 7.03 -16.65 -1.77
CA THR A 174 7.43 -17.60 -2.83
C THR A 174 8.24 -16.90 -3.92
N GLU A 175 7.78 -15.76 -4.41
CA GLU A 175 8.49 -14.96 -5.42
C GLU A 175 9.87 -14.50 -4.92
N VAL A 176 9.96 -14.10 -3.65
CA VAL A 176 11.24 -13.75 -3.01
C VAL A 176 12.20 -14.93 -2.97
N ASN A 177 11.70 -16.11 -2.58
CA ASN A 177 12.51 -17.32 -2.53
C ASN A 177 13.00 -17.73 -3.93
N ASP A 178 12.13 -17.65 -4.94
CA ASP A 178 12.46 -17.98 -6.32
C ASP A 178 13.50 -17.01 -6.89
N ALA A 179 13.34 -15.70 -6.67
CA ALA A 179 14.30 -14.70 -7.10
C ALA A 179 15.65 -14.87 -6.37
N ALA A 180 15.65 -15.19 -5.07
CA ALA A 180 16.86 -15.46 -4.31
C ALA A 180 17.61 -16.69 -4.85
N MET A 181 16.90 -17.77 -5.19
CA MET A 181 17.48 -18.96 -5.80
C MET A 181 18.08 -18.66 -7.18
N GLN A 182 17.39 -17.89 -8.02
CA GLN A 182 17.89 -17.48 -9.34
C GLN A 182 19.15 -16.60 -9.21
N ILE A 183 19.22 -15.70 -8.24
CA ILE A 183 20.43 -14.88 -7.99
C ILE A 183 21.59 -15.75 -7.53
N ALA A 184 21.35 -16.73 -6.65
CA ALA A 184 22.38 -17.66 -6.20
C ALA A 184 22.94 -18.51 -7.37
N ASP A 185 22.08 -18.91 -8.30
CA ASP A 185 22.47 -19.60 -9.53
C ASP A 185 23.29 -18.69 -10.47
N LEU A 186 22.82 -17.46 -10.71
CA LEU A 186 23.56 -16.46 -11.49
C LEU A 186 24.92 -16.15 -10.88
N ASN A 187 25.02 -16.04 -9.56
CA ASN A 187 26.31 -15.86 -8.87
C ASN A 187 27.28 -17.01 -9.15
N ARG A 188 26.78 -18.26 -9.25
CA ARG A 188 27.61 -19.42 -9.60
C ARG A 188 28.13 -19.31 -11.04
N GLN A 189 27.26 -18.93 -11.97
CA GLN A 189 27.61 -18.75 -13.38
C GLN A 189 28.59 -17.58 -13.57
N ILE A 190 28.35 -16.44 -12.91
CA ILE A 190 29.20 -15.25 -12.95
C ILE A 190 30.59 -15.58 -12.41
N ARG A 191 30.68 -16.24 -11.25
CA ARG A 191 31.96 -16.64 -10.68
C ARG A 191 32.76 -17.54 -11.65
N SER A 192 32.08 -18.47 -12.32
CA SER A 192 32.70 -19.34 -13.34
C SER A 192 33.17 -18.57 -14.58
N ALA A 193 32.36 -17.64 -15.08
CA ALA A 193 32.70 -16.79 -16.22
C ALA A 193 33.90 -15.90 -15.91
N VAL A 194 33.93 -15.26 -14.73
CA VAL A 194 35.06 -14.44 -14.26
C VAL A 194 36.32 -15.29 -14.11
N ALA A 195 36.23 -16.48 -13.50
CA ALA A 195 37.37 -17.38 -13.32
C ALA A 195 37.94 -17.90 -14.66
N SER A 196 37.10 -18.05 -15.69
CA SER A 196 37.52 -18.46 -17.03
C SER A 196 37.90 -17.30 -17.96
N GLY A 197 37.83 -16.05 -17.49
CA GLY A 197 38.11 -14.86 -18.29
C GLY A 197 37.07 -14.58 -19.39
N THR A 198 35.89 -15.19 -19.31
CA THR A 198 34.78 -14.98 -20.25
C THR A 198 33.88 -13.85 -19.78
N SER A 199 33.24 -13.13 -20.71
CA SER A 199 32.30 -12.05 -20.35
C SER A 199 31.09 -12.55 -19.56
N ALA A 200 30.82 -11.92 -18.42
CA ALA A 200 29.66 -12.18 -17.57
C ALA A 200 28.57 -11.10 -17.70
N ASN A 201 28.66 -10.19 -18.68
CA ASN A 201 27.84 -8.97 -18.73
C ASN A 201 26.32 -9.26 -18.74
N GLN A 202 25.87 -10.21 -19.55
CA GLN A 202 24.45 -10.57 -19.63
C GLN A 202 23.93 -11.21 -18.33
N LEU A 203 24.78 -12.01 -17.67
CA LEU A 203 24.45 -12.61 -16.37
C LEU A 203 24.34 -11.53 -15.29
N LEU A 204 25.23 -10.53 -15.33
CA LEU A 204 25.20 -9.39 -14.42
C LEU A 204 23.96 -8.52 -14.64
N ASP A 205 23.53 -8.29 -15.88
CA ASP A 205 22.29 -7.56 -16.19
C ASP A 205 21.05 -8.30 -15.68
N ARG A 206 20.99 -9.62 -15.88
CA ARG A 206 19.91 -10.46 -15.33
C ARG A 206 19.89 -10.43 -13.81
N ARG A 207 21.05 -10.53 -13.16
CA ARG A 207 21.19 -10.44 -11.69
C ARG A 207 20.71 -9.08 -11.20
N THR A 208 21.11 -8.00 -11.86
CA THR A 208 20.75 -6.63 -11.48
C THR A 208 19.23 -6.46 -11.51
N THR A 209 18.57 -6.96 -12.56
CA THR A 209 17.11 -6.94 -12.67
C THR A 209 16.44 -7.70 -11.52
N LEU A 210 16.89 -8.93 -11.23
CA LEU A 210 16.34 -9.72 -10.12
C LEU A 210 16.59 -9.08 -8.75
N THR A 211 17.75 -8.44 -8.55
CA THR A 211 18.03 -7.73 -7.30
C THR A 211 17.16 -6.49 -7.13
N ALA A 212 16.78 -5.82 -8.23
CA ALA A 212 15.83 -4.72 -8.20
C ALA A 212 14.41 -5.21 -7.88
N THR A 213 13.99 -6.34 -8.44
CA THR A 213 12.73 -7.01 -8.07
C THR A 213 12.72 -7.38 -6.59
N LEU A 214 13.77 -8.03 -6.07
CA LEU A 214 13.87 -8.35 -4.64
C LEU A 214 13.82 -7.12 -3.74
N ALA A 215 14.47 -6.02 -4.14
CA ALA A 215 14.41 -4.76 -3.42
C ALA A 215 12.99 -4.17 -3.41
N GLY A 216 12.25 -4.26 -4.52
CA GLY A 216 10.83 -3.88 -4.58
C GLY A 216 9.94 -4.73 -3.67
N LEU A 217 10.19 -6.04 -3.62
CA LEU A 217 9.41 -6.97 -2.80
C LEU A 217 9.70 -6.84 -1.29
N THR A 218 10.97 -6.63 -0.90
CA THR A 218 11.41 -6.79 0.50
C THR A 218 12.24 -5.64 1.07
N GLY A 219 12.65 -4.68 0.24
CA GLY A 219 13.63 -3.67 0.63
C GLY A 219 15.05 -4.19 0.80
N ALA A 220 15.37 -5.39 0.31
CA ALA A 220 16.69 -5.96 0.43
C ALA A 220 17.78 -5.09 -0.22
N THR A 221 18.95 -5.11 0.39
CA THR A 221 20.16 -4.40 -0.09
C THR A 221 21.13 -5.38 -0.71
N VAL A 222 21.98 -4.90 -1.62
CA VAL A 222 22.92 -5.73 -2.38
C VAL A 222 24.34 -5.28 -2.06
N ARG A 223 25.22 -6.25 -1.83
CA ARG A 223 26.66 -6.04 -1.64
C ARG A 223 27.43 -6.91 -2.62
N GLU A 224 28.20 -6.28 -3.50
CA GLU A 224 29.05 -7.02 -4.43
C GLU A 224 30.33 -7.50 -3.74
N ASN A 225 30.79 -8.69 -4.13
CA ASN A 225 31.99 -9.35 -3.62
C ASN A 225 33.12 -9.28 -4.66
N ALA A 226 34.36 -9.40 -4.19
CA ALA A 226 35.55 -9.32 -5.06
C ALA A 226 35.63 -10.46 -6.11
N ASP A 227 34.93 -11.57 -5.89
CA ASP A 227 34.87 -12.71 -6.80
C ASP A 227 33.76 -12.58 -7.88
N GLY A 228 33.14 -11.39 -7.98
CA GLY A 228 32.06 -11.09 -8.91
C GLY A 228 30.67 -11.52 -8.42
N THR A 229 30.55 -12.25 -7.31
CA THR A 229 29.25 -12.59 -6.73
C THR A 229 28.63 -11.40 -6.01
N ALA A 230 27.33 -11.49 -5.67
CA ALA A 230 26.66 -10.49 -4.85
C ALA A 230 25.87 -11.13 -3.72
N ASP A 231 26.02 -10.58 -2.51
CA ASP A 231 25.20 -10.92 -1.36
C ASP A 231 23.96 -10.04 -1.35
N VAL A 232 22.81 -10.64 -1.02
CA VAL A 232 21.55 -9.93 -0.84
C VAL A 232 21.18 -9.99 0.64
N LEU A 233 21.07 -8.82 1.26
CA LEU A 233 20.87 -8.66 2.70
C LEU A 233 19.47 -8.10 2.98
N LEU A 234 18.74 -8.79 3.84
CA LEU A 234 17.44 -8.39 4.37
C LEU A 234 17.62 -8.05 5.86
N ALA A 235 17.43 -6.79 6.25
CA ALA A 235 17.69 -6.29 7.60
C ALA A 235 19.04 -6.80 8.19
N GLY A 236 20.11 -6.68 7.40
CA GLY A 236 21.46 -7.11 7.78
C GLY A 236 21.72 -8.62 7.74
N ASN A 237 20.70 -9.45 7.48
CA ASN A 237 20.83 -10.89 7.37
C ASN A 237 20.90 -11.35 5.91
N ALA A 238 21.80 -12.27 5.58
CA ALA A 238 21.95 -12.75 4.21
C ALA A 238 20.77 -13.63 3.77
N LEU A 239 19.99 -13.12 2.82
CA LEU A 239 19.01 -13.88 2.03
C LEU A 239 19.73 -14.68 0.94
N VAL A 240 20.71 -14.05 0.28
CA VAL A 240 21.66 -14.71 -0.61
C VAL A 240 23.07 -14.41 -0.12
N SER A 241 23.89 -15.44 0.04
CA SER A 241 25.31 -15.32 0.35
C SER A 241 26.10 -16.10 -0.71
N GLY A 242 26.79 -15.36 -1.58
CA GLY A 242 27.46 -15.92 -2.76
C GLY A 242 26.51 -16.80 -3.57
N THR A 243 26.71 -18.12 -3.54
CA THR A 243 25.96 -19.11 -4.34
C THR A 243 24.88 -19.85 -3.56
N THR A 244 24.56 -19.39 -2.35
CA THR A 244 23.58 -20.04 -1.46
C THR A 244 22.44 -19.07 -1.15
N ALA A 245 21.20 -19.50 -1.43
CA ALA A 245 19.99 -18.80 -1.03
C ALA A 245 19.41 -19.43 0.24
N ARG A 246 18.80 -18.61 1.09
CA ARG A 246 18.05 -19.05 2.27
C ARG A 246 16.58 -18.74 2.07
N ALA A 247 15.71 -19.67 2.47
CA ALA A 247 14.28 -19.50 2.29
C ALA A 247 13.64 -18.72 3.45
N LEU A 248 12.63 -17.94 3.10
CA LEU A 248 11.69 -17.28 3.99
C LEU A 248 10.38 -18.06 4.03
N GLN A 249 9.63 -17.89 5.12
CA GLN A 249 8.30 -18.47 5.29
C GLN A 249 7.37 -17.47 6.00
N VAL A 250 6.08 -17.47 5.63
CA VAL A 250 5.06 -16.69 6.34
C VAL A 250 4.47 -17.52 7.47
N THR A 251 4.41 -16.96 8.66
CA THR A 251 3.84 -17.57 9.87
C THR A 251 2.80 -16.63 10.50
N GLY A 252 2.03 -17.13 11.45
CA GLY A 252 0.97 -16.38 12.14
C GLY A 252 -0.44 -16.80 11.70
N PRO A 253 -1.47 -16.01 12.07
CA PRO A 253 -2.86 -16.40 11.88
C PRO A 253 -3.25 -16.51 10.40
N ALA A 254 -4.28 -17.31 10.14
CA ALA A 254 -4.91 -17.49 8.82
C ALA A 254 -6.21 -16.69 8.67
N ARG A 255 -6.66 -16.03 9.75
CA ARG A 255 -7.89 -15.22 9.82
C ARG A 255 -7.63 -13.99 10.69
N LEU A 256 -8.37 -12.91 10.43
CA LEU A 256 -8.22 -11.62 11.09
C LEU A 256 -8.35 -11.72 12.62
N ASP A 257 -9.30 -12.52 13.10
CA ASP A 257 -9.59 -12.76 14.53
C ASP A 257 -8.68 -13.86 15.15
N GLY A 258 -7.67 -14.33 14.42
CA GLY A 258 -6.76 -15.36 14.87
C GLY A 258 -5.73 -14.83 15.87
N PRO A 259 -5.27 -15.64 16.84
CA PRO A 259 -4.26 -15.21 17.80
C PRO A 259 -2.90 -15.01 17.12
N GLY A 260 -2.22 -13.93 17.51
CA GLY A 260 -0.85 -13.62 17.08
C GLY A 260 -0.77 -12.61 15.94
N THR A 261 0.40 -12.56 15.29
CA THR A 261 0.69 -11.58 14.23
C THR A 261 1.27 -12.30 13.03
N VAL A 262 0.83 -11.89 11.84
CA VAL A 262 1.40 -12.39 10.59
C VAL A 262 2.82 -11.85 10.47
N ARG A 263 3.79 -12.73 10.27
CA ARG A 263 5.21 -12.35 10.17
C ARG A 263 5.94 -13.25 9.21
N VAL A 264 7.06 -12.76 8.70
CA VAL A 264 7.98 -13.51 7.85
C VAL A 264 9.16 -13.95 8.70
N GLU A 265 9.49 -15.23 8.62
CA GLU A 265 10.59 -15.84 9.36
C GLU A 265 11.57 -16.53 8.40
N TRP A 266 12.77 -16.78 8.90
CA TRP A 266 13.74 -17.63 8.22
C TRP A 266 13.34 -19.10 8.35
N ALA A 267 13.17 -19.81 7.23
CA ALA A 267 12.76 -21.23 7.25
C ALA A 267 13.76 -22.12 8.02
N HIS A 268 15.05 -21.79 7.95
CA HIS A 268 16.12 -22.52 8.66
C HIS A 268 16.27 -22.11 10.15
N ARG A 269 15.55 -21.08 10.62
CA ARG A 269 15.52 -20.61 12.02
C ARG A 269 14.09 -20.24 12.41
N PRO A 270 13.21 -21.23 12.65
CA PRO A 270 11.84 -20.97 13.09
C PRO A 270 11.81 -20.08 14.34
N GLY A 271 10.89 -19.11 14.37
CA GLY A 271 10.78 -18.11 15.45
C GLY A 271 11.65 -16.87 15.28
N ALA A 272 12.64 -16.89 14.37
CA ALA A 272 13.45 -15.70 14.06
C ALA A 272 12.80 -14.88 12.94
N SER A 273 12.33 -13.68 13.28
CA SER A 273 11.80 -12.71 12.30
C SER A 273 12.85 -12.39 11.23
N ALA A 274 12.40 -12.28 9.98
CA ALA A 274 13.23 -11.87 8.86
C ALA A 274 13.47 -10.35 8.82
N GLY A 275 12.73 -9.56 9.61
CA GLY A 275 12.93 -8.11 9.70
C GLY A 275 12.61 -7.37 8.39
N VAL A 276 11.52 -7.72 7.71
CA VAL A 276 11.15 -7.05 6.45
C VAL A 276 10.63 -5.63 6.76
N GLU A 277 11.42 -4.61 6.44
CA GLU A 277 11.15 -3.20 6.81
C GLU A 277 10.60 -2.35 5.64
N SER A 278 10.78 -2.80 4.40
CA SER A 278 10.36 -2.06 3.20
C SER A 278 9.87 -3.02 2.10
N GLY A 279 9.38 -2.46 1.00
CA GLY A 279 8.82 -3.21 -0.12
C GLY A 279 7.38 -3.65 0.10
N GLU A 280 6.86 -4.34 -0.92
CA GLU A 280 5.48 -4.84 -0.95
C GLU A 280 5.15 -5.77 0.22
N LEU A 281 6.12 -6.61 0.62
CA LEU A 281 5.96 -7.55 1.72
C LEU A 281 5.86 -6.83 3.06
N ALA A 282 6.68 -5.81 3.33
CA ALA A 282 6.54 -5.01 4.55
C ALA A 282 5.21 -4.27 4.62
N ALA A 283 4.73 -3.72 3.50
CA ALA A 283 3.42 -3.08 3.43
C ALA A 283 2.30 -4.07 3.74
N THR A 284 2.34 -5.24 3.11
CA THR A 284 1.38 -6.33 3.35
C THR A 284 1.36 -6.73 4.83
N LEU A 285 2.53 -6.94 5.44
CA LEU A 285 2.62 -7.27 6.87
C LEU A 285 2.09 -6.14 7.76
N SER A 286 2.36 -4.87 7.42
CA SER A 286 1.86 -3.73 8.19
C SER A 286 0.33 -3.61 8.13
N LEU A 287 -0.30 -3.97 7.02
CA LEU A 287 -1.77 -3.97 6.87
C LEU A 287 -2.42 -5.14 7.62
N LEU A 288 -1.73 -6.28 7.71
CA LEU A 288 -2.17 -7.49 8.40
C LEU A 288 -1.88 -7.47 9.91
N ALA A 289 -1.17 -6.45 10.41
CA ALA A 289 -0.82 -6.34 11.81
C ALA A 289 -2.08 -6.23 12.71
N PRO A 290 -1.97 -6.57 14.01
CA PRO A 290 -3.00 -6.29 14.99
C PRO A 290 -3.33 -4.79 15.11
N ALA A 291 -4.53 -4.48 15.62
CA ALA A 291 -5.02 -3.10 15.71
C ALA A 291 -4.16 -2.20 16.61
N ASP A 292 -3.67 -2.75 17.72
CA ASP A 292 -2.76 -2.11 18.68
C ASP A 292 -1.34 -1.90 18.12
N ALA A 293 -0.96 -2.68 17.11
CA ALA A 293 0.29 -2.54 16.36
C ALA A 293 0.17 -1.64 15.12
N GLY A 294 -0.99 -0.99 14.90
CA GLY A 294 -1.21 -0.06 13.79
C GLY A 294 -1.70 -0.71 12.49
N GLY A 295 -2.20 -1.95 12.54
CA GLY A 295 -2.73 -2.63 11.37
C GLY A 295 -4.07 -2.05 10.91
N ALA A 296 -4.08 -1.45 9.73
CA ALA A 296 -5.23 -0.69 9.22
C ALA A 296 -6.51 -1.52 9.12
N LEU A 297 -6.41 -2.79 8.68
CA LEU A 297 -7.59 -3.65 8.52
C LEU A 297 -8.13 -4.13 9.87
N ALA A 298 -7.25 -4.46 10.81
CA ALA A 298 -7.66 -4.80 12.17
C ALA A 298 -8.30 -3.59 12.88
N GLN A 299 -7.77 -2.38 12.67
CA GLN A 299 -8.37 -1.15 13.17
C GLN A 299 -9.75 -0.87 12.56
N ALA A 300 -9.90 -1.09 11.26
CA ALA A 300 -11.19 -0.94 10.59
C ALA A 300 -12.23 -1.93 11.13
N ALA A 301 -11.87 -3.21 11.27
CA ALA A 301 -12.74 -4.23 11.85
C ALA A 301 -13.12 -3.90 13.31
N ALA A 302 -12.16 -3.49 14.13
CA ALA A 302 -12.41 -3.03 15.50
C ALA A 302 -13.32 -1.80 15.54
N GLY A 303 -13.22 -0.91 14.55
CA GLY A 303 -14.10 0.24 14.39
C GLY A 303 -15.55 -0.17 14.10
N TYR A 304 -15.75 -1.12 13.19
CA TYR A 304 -17.07 -1.70 12.93
C TYR A 304 -17.65 -2.37 14.18
N ASP A 305 -16.88 -3.18 14.89
CA ASP A 305 -17.32 -3.85 16.11
C ASP A 305 -17.67 -2.87 17.23
N ALA A 306 -16.83 -1.85 17.45
CA ALA A 306 -17.08 -0.82 18.43
C ALA A 306 -18.35 -0.02 18.11
N PHE A 307 -18.58 0.28 16.82
CA PHE A 307 -19.80 0.94 16.36
C PHE A 307 -21.04 0.06 16.62
N ALA A 308 -21.00 -1.21 16.19
CA ALA A 308 -22.11 -2.14 16.35
C ALA A 308 -22.47 -2.39 17.81
N ALA A 309 -21.46 -2.63 18.66
CA ALA A 309 -21.65 -2.82 20.10
C ALA A 309 -22.25 -1.56 20.75
N LYS A 310 -21.70 -0.38 20.46
CA LYS A 310 -22.21 0.87 21.02
C LYS A 310 -23.66 1.16 20.61
N LEU A 311 -23.99 0.96 19.32
CA LEU A 311 -25.36 1.08 18.82
C LEU A 311 -26.29 0.11 19.55
N ALA A 312 -25.90 -1.17 19.62
CA ALA A 312 -26.69 -2.21 20.27
C ALA A 312 -26.93 -1.88 21.74
N ASP A 313 -25.89 -1.53 22.49
CA ASP A 313 -25.98 -1.24 23.93
C ASP A 313 -26.87 -0.02 24.22
N GLN A 314 -26.74 1.06 23.44
CA GLN A 314 -27.56 2.26 23.61
C GLN A 314 -29.04 1.98 23.37
N VAL A 315 -29.38 1.28 22.29
CA VAL A 315 -30.79 0.92 21.98
C VAL A 315 -31.31 -0.11 22.98
N ASN A 316 -30.53 -1.13 23.31
CA ASN A 316 -30.92 -2.20 24.23
C ASN A 316 -31.18 -1.67 25.64
N THR A 317 -30.44 -0.67 26.10
CA THR A 317 -30.64 -0.04 27.41
C THR A 317 -32.04 0.54 27.54
N LEU A 318 -32.49 1.32 26.53
CA LEU A 318 -33.82 1.92 26.53
C LEU A 318 -34.92 0.89 26.27
N HIS A 319 -34.71 0.02 25.29
CA HIS A 319 -35.69 -0.99 24.90
C HIS A 319 -35.96 -1.98 26.03
N SER A 320 -34.90 -2.46 26.69
CA SER A 320 -35.03 -3.40 27.82
C SER A 320 -35.52 -2.69 29.09
N GLY A 321 -35.13 -1.42 29.30
CA GLY A 321 -35.62 -0.60 30.40
C GLY A 321 -37.13 -0.36 30.37
N ALA A 322 -37.76 -0.42 29.19
CA ALA A 322 -39.21 -0.37 29.01
C ALA A 322 -39.92 -1.72 29.19
N GLY A 323 -39.24 -2.72 29.75
CA GLY A 323 -39.82 -4.03 30.05
C GLY A 323 -39.95 -4.96 28.83
N LYS A 324 -39.31 -4.63 27.70
CA LYS A 324 -39.12 -5.54 26.57
C LYS A 324 -37.78 -6.28 26.69
N GLY A 325 -37.53 -7.25 25.80
CA GLY A 325 -36.20 -7.86 25.68
C GLY A 325 -35.20 -6.92 24.99
N PRO A 326 -33.95 -7.34 24.74
CA PRO A 326 -33.03 -6.57 23.91
C PRO A 326 -33.57 -6.40 22.48
N PHE A 327 -33.27 -5.26 21.84
CA PHE A 327 -33.60 -5.00 20.45
C PHE A 327 -32.58 -5.65 19.50
N PHE A 328 -31.29 -5.55 19.84
CA PHE A 328 -30.19 -6.16 19.10
C PHE A 328 -29.53 -7.28 19.90
N ALA A 329 -29.12 -8.36 19.22
CA ALA A 329 -28.19 -9.34 19.75
C ALA A 329 -26.89 -9.34 18.95
N TYR A 330 -25.76 -9.59 19.63
CA TYR A 330 -24.45 -9.74 19.00
C TYR A 330 -23.54 -10.63 19.85
N GLN A 331 -22.50 -11.19 19.24
CA GLN A 331 -21.44 -11.95 19.89
C GLN A 331 -20.29 -11.03 20.33
N PRO A 332 -19.78 -11.15 21.58
CA PRO A 332 -18.61 -10.41 22.01
C PRO A 332 -17.42 -10.62 21.07
N ASN A 333 -16.68 -9.55 20.77
CA ASN A 333 -15.53 -9.51 19.85
C ASN A 333 -15.84 -9.72 18.36
N ARG A 334 -17.11 -9.87 17.96
CA ARG A 334 -17.55 -9.90 16.55
C ARG A 334 -18.90 -9.21 16.39
N ALA A 335 -19.06 -8.07 17.06
CA ALA A 335 -20.34 -7.38 17.18
C ALA A 335 -20.92 -7.00 15.81
N ALA A 336 -20.11 -6.51 14.87
CA ALA A 336 -20.57 -6.08 13.55
C ALA A 336 -21.03 -7.26 12.67
N ALA A 337 -20.27 -8.36 12.67
CA ALA A 337 -20.57 -9.53 11.86
C ALA A 337 -21.85 -10.26 12.32
N SER A 338 -22.13 -10.23 13.62
CA SER A 338 -23.19 -11.00 14.29
C SER A 338 -24.38 -10.16 14.75
N LEU A 339 -24.40 -8.86 14.42
CA LEU A 339 -25.49 -7.96 14.79
C LEU A 339 -26.80 -8.43 14.15
N THR A 340 -27.81 -8.67 14.98
CA THR A 340 -29.13 -9.15 14.54
C THR A 340 -30.25 -8.43 15.27
N VAL A 341 -31.35 -8.17 14.57
CA VAL A 341 -32.58 -7.60 15.12
C VAL A 341 -33.41 -8.73 15.72
N LEU A 342 -33.80 -8.61 16.99
CA LEU A 342 -34.59 -9.63 17.70
C LEU A 342 -36.12 -9.43 17.59
N PRO A 343 -36.66 -8.19 17.66
CA PRO A 343 -38.10 -7.98 17.53
C PRO A 343 -38.60 -8.36 16.13
N ALA A 344 -39.76 -9.02 16.05
CA ALA A 344 -40.35 -9.46 14.77
C ALA A 344 -41.72 -8.84 14.47
N ARG A 345 -42.37 -8.25 15.49
CA ARG A 345 -43.70 -7.63 15.38
C ARG A 345 -43.83 -6.46 16.34
N LEU A 346 -44.86 -5.63 16.13
CA LEU A 346 -45.14 -4.44 16.94
C LEU A 346 -45.13 -4.73 18.45
N GLY A 347 -45.75 -5.83 18.89
CA GLY A 347 -45.82 -6.17 20.32
C GLY A 347 -44.46 -6.45 20.99
N ASP A 348 -43.40 -6.68 20.22
CA ASP A 348 -42.04 -6.86 20.75
C ASP A 348 -41.28 -5.54 20.88
N LEU A 349 -41.77 -4.47 20.28
CA LEU A 349 -41.14 -3.14 20.27
C LEU A 349 -41.52 -2.34 21.51
N ALA A 350 -40.53 -1.65 22.08
CA ALA A 350 -40.71 -0.71 23.17
C ALA A 350 -41.12 0.68 22.63
N ALA A 351 -42.40 0.84 22.27
CA ALA A 351 -42.92 2.12 21.83
C ALA A 351 -43.12 3.12 22.98
N GLY A 352 -43.67 2.67 24.11
CA GLY A 352 -43.98 3.49 25.29
C GLY A 352 -43.58 2.84 26.62
N ALA A 353 -43.73 3.59 27.70
CA ALA A 353 -43.40 3.14 29.05
C ALA A 353 -44.37 2.05 29.55
N PRO A 354 -43.94 1.15 30.46
CA PRO A 354 -44.80 0.12 31.02
C PRO A 354 -46.10 0.70 31.61
N GLY A 355 -47.25 0.30 31.07
CA GLY A 355 -48.57 0.72 31.55
C GLY A 355 -49.07 2.09 31.05
N ALA A 356 -48.34 2.78 30.16
CA ALA A 356 -48.70 4.11 29.67
C ALA A 356 -49.80 4.12 28.56
N GLY A 357 -50.21 2.94 28.08
CA GLY A 357 -51.26 2.79 27.06
C GLY A 357 -50.72 2.63 25.64
N ALA A 358 -51.60 2.28 24.69
CA ALA A 358 -51.22 1.92 23.32
C ALA A 358 -50.79 3.10 22.43
N TYR A 359 -51.04 4.34 22.87
CA TYR A 359 -50.69 5.58 22.15
C TYR A 359 -49.45 6.27 22.71
N ASP A 360 -48.76 5.67 23.68
CA ASP A 360 -47.52 6.22 24.22
C ASP A 360 -46.33 5.86 23.32
N GLY A 361 -45.66 6.87 22.79
CA GLY A 361 -44.46 6.78 21.96
C GLY A 361 -43.19 7.25 22.67
N SER A 362 -43.24 7.52 23.98
CA SER A 362 -42.14 8.18 24.71
C SER A 362 -40.80 7.43 24.68
N VAL A 363 -40.83 6.08 24.68
CA VAL A 363 -39.61 5.26 24.63
C VAL A 363 -39.04 5.25 23.20
N ALA A 364 -39.90 5.16 22.19
CA ALA A 364 -39.48 5.25 20.79
C ALA A 364 -38.86 6.62 20.47
N ASP A 365 -39.42 7.71 21.02
CA ASP A 365 -38.85 9.06 20.90
C ASP A 365 -37.51 9.20 21.63
N ALA A 366 -37.38 8.60 22.80
CA ALA A 366 -36.08 8.55 23.50
C ALA A 366 -35.02 7.79 22.71
N ILE A 367 -35.41 6.69 22.03
CA ILE A 367 -34.50 5.91 21.17
C ILE A 367 -34.13 6.71 19.91
N SER A 368 -35.07 7.36 19.23
CA SER A 368 -34.75 8.22 18.07
C SER A 368 -33.81 9.37 18.45
N GLY A 369 -33.97 9.90 19.68
CA GLY A 369 -33.10 10.92 20.27
C GLY A 369 -31.62 10.53 20.38
N ILE A 370 -31.28 9.24 20.45
CA ILE A 370 -29.87 8.77 20.44
C ILE A 370 -29.13 9.29 19.20
N GLY A 371 -29.82 9.34 18.05
CA GLY A 371 -29.26 9.82 16.79
C GLY A 371 -28.82 11.28 16.81
N THR A 372 -29.40 12.11 17.68
CA THR A 372 -29.16 13.57 17.74
C THR A 372 -28.37 14.03 18.98
N GLY A 373 -28.13 13.13 19.95
CA GLY A 373 -27.45 13.45 21.21
C GLY A 373 -25.92 13.57 21.11
N THR A 374 -25.31 14.23 22.11
CA THR A 374 -23.85 14.28 22.29
C THR A 374 -23.32 12.89 22.64
N GLY A 375 -22.82 12.17 21.63
CA GLY A 375 -22.44 10.76 21.75
C GLY A 375 -23.12 9.83 20.74
N SER A 376 -23.93 10.38 19.83
CA SER A 376 -24.53 9.67 18.70
C SER A 376 -23.49 8.81 17.95
N PRO A 377 -23.87 7.59 17.49
CA PRO A 377 -23.02 6.79 16.59
C PRO A 377 -22.83 7.41 15.21
N MET A 378 -23.53 8.50 14.87
CA MET A 378 -23.34 9.19 13.60
C MET A 378 -21.92 9.78 13.48
N PRO A 379 -21.26 9.64 12.32
CA PRO A 379 -20.03 10.40 12.06
C PRO A 379 -20.34 11.90 12.15
N PRO A 380 -19.39 12.73 12.65
CA PRO A 380 -19.58 14.18 12.66
C PRO A 380 -19.84 14.65 11.23
N GLY A 381 -21.00 15.28 11.01
CA GLY A 381 -21.32 15.86 9.72
C GLY A 381 -20.23 16.84 9.26
N PRO A 382 -20.11 17.10 7.94
CA PRO A 382 -19.18 18.11 7.46
C PRO A 382 -19.45 19.43 8.21
N PRO A 383 -18.40 20.18 8.60
CA PRO A 383 -18.57 21.40 9.36
C PRO A 383 -19.55 22.30 8.64
N SER A 384 -20.70 22.54 9.26
CA SER A 384 -21.71 23.45 8.74
C SER A 384 -21.04 24.79 8.47
N SER A 385 -21.07 25.22 7.21
CA SER A 385 -20.53 26.51 6.80
C SER A 385 -21.22 27.60 7.62
N PRO A 386 -20.49 28.60 8.16
CA PRO A 386 -21.08 29.64 8.99
C PRO A 386 -21.80 30.65 8.10
N THR A 387 -22.96 30.27 7.55
CA THR A 387 -23.79 31.17 6.73
C THR A 387 -25.23 31.29 7.24
N SER A 388 -25.58 30.63 8.35
CA SER A 388 -26.93 30.66 8.93
C SER A 388 -27.06 31.41 10.26
N ALA A 389 -26.06 32.20 10.66
CA ALA A 389 -26.07 32.96 11.92
C ALA A 389 -26.36 34.47 11.76
N LEU A 390 -26.94 34.91 10.63
CA LEU A 390 -27.19 36.34 10.38
C LEU A 390 -28.62 36.71 9.97
N ARG A 391 -29.59 35.79 10.10
CA ARG A 391 -30.99 36.07 9.70
C ARG A 391 -31.96 36.36 10.82
N HIS A 392 -31.52 36.61 12.05
CA HIS A 392 -32.36 37.12 13.14
C HIS A 392 -31.67 38.28 13.85
N GLY A 393 -31.98 39.49 13.41
CA GLY A 393 -31.60 40.70 14.15
C GLY A 393 -31.38 41.92 13.26
N ARG A 394 -32.46 42.63 12.94
CA ARG A 394 -32.62 44.10 13.12
C ARG A 394 -33.74 44.63 12.24
N ASN A 395 -34.83 45.04 12.92
CA ASN A 395 -35.76 46.05 12.45
C ASN A 395 -34.98 47.30 12.00
N CYS A 396 -35.05 47.66 10.72
CA CYS A 396 -34.72 49.01 10.25
C CYS A 396 -35.93 49.62 9.55
N ARG A 397 -36.49 50.60 10.25
CA ARG A 397 -37.61 51.46 9.87
C ARG A 397 -37.18 52.34 8.70
N ALA A 398 -37.92 52.28 7.59
CA ALA A 398 -37.70 53.12 6.42
C ALA A 398 -38.11 54.58 6.70
N THR A 399 -37.19 55.52 6.53
CA THR A 399 -37.51 56.93 6.28
C THR A 399 -36.69 57.45 5.10
N ARG A 400 -37.40 58.10 4.17
CA ARG A 400 -36.93 58.68 2.90
C ARG A 400 -36.08 59.93 3.14
N SER A 401 -35.02 60.13 2.34
CA SER A 401 -34.79 61.35 1.51
C SER A 401 -33.42 61.32 0.80
N PRO A 402 -33.27 61.83 -0.45
CA PRO A 402 -32.05 61.76 -1.25
C PRO A 402 -31.31 63.11 -1.38
N ARG A 403 -29.97 63.10 -1.59
CA ARG A 403 -29.14 64.14 -2.26
C ARG A 403 -27.69 63.65 -2.36
N CYS A 404 -27.18 63.37 -3.57
CA CYS A 404 -26.36 64.26 -4.43
C CYS A 404 -24.91 64.49 -3.98
N ARG A 405 -23.92 63.84 -4.66
CA ARG A 405 -22.86 64.44 -5.51
C ARG A 405 -21.51 63.67 -5.51
N ARG A 406 -21.12 63.28 -6.73
CA ARG A 406 -19.78 63.20 -7.40
C ARG A 406 -18.55 62.54 -6.73
N PRO A 407 -17.77 61.74 -7.49
CA PRO A 407 -16.42 61.25 -7.13
C PRO A 407 -15.35 62.25 -7.62
N PRO A 408 -14.04 62.12 -7.27
CA PRO A 408 -13.16 61.37 -8.20
C PRO A 408 -11.83 60.79 -7.63
N ARG A 409 -11.20 59.99 -8.51
CA ARG A 409 -9.75 59.89 -8.84
C ARG A 409 -8.83 58.90 -8.11
N CYS A 410 -8.35 57.97 -8.94
CA CYS A 410 -7.10 57.22 -8.88
C CYS A 410 -5.87 58.14 -8.82
N SER A 411 -4.81 57.68 -8.14
CA SER A 411 -3.42 57.92 -8.54
C SER A 411 -2.50 56.82 -8.03
N SER A 412 -1.80 56.22 -8.98
CA SER A 412 -0.65 55.30 -8.92
C SER A 412 0.62 55.95 -8.36
N SER A 413 1.51 55.16 -7.74
CA SER A 413 3.00 55.29 -7.73
C SER A 413 3.56 54.28 -6.70
N SER A 414 4.18 53.14 -7.06
CA SER A 414 5.55 52.89 -7.57
C SER A 414 6.70 53.19 -6.58
N ALA A 415 7.10 52.15 -5.79
CA ALA A 415 8.47 51.71 -5.37
C ALA A 415 9.52 52.73 -4.85
N PRO A 416 10.70 52.35 -4.28
CA PRO A 416 11.29 51.02 -4.04
C PRO A 416 11.88 50.81 -2.61
N ALA A 417 12.48 49.62 -2.43
CA ALA A 417 13.19 49.05 -1.26
C ALA A 417 14.48 49.82 -0.85
N PRO A 418 15.27 49.42 0.17
CA PRO A 418 15.69 48.05 0.53
C PRO A 418 14.91 47.36 1.64
#